data_AF-A0A2G5B7T3-F1
#
_entry.id   AF-A0A2G5B7T3-F1
#
_cell.length_a   1.000
_cell.length_b   1.000
_cell.length_c   1.000
_cell.angle_alpha   90.00
_cell.angle_beta   90.00
_cell.angle_gamma   90.00
#
_symmetry.space_group_name_H-M   'P 1'
#
loop_
_entity.id
_entity.type
_entity.pdbx_description
1 polymer ?
#
loop_
_entity_poly.entity_id
_entity_poly.type
_entity_poly.pdbx_seq_one_letter_code
_entity_poly.pdbx_strand_id
1 'polypeptide(L)'
;MFRLITRRFCSHRARYSTKQKYPESGVNGPDDSLPYTTTLETTMKGLFNHPFSHIFGFWFLHESTALMTIGLLMQQDEDRNQRELLPRRALEEGTRYINNMRGYVGMQPLEEESELMQRLSTSYAIMKSFAPFRFAVNVAMTPLVANVAIVPIVDIIRRVFIRRIWRRR
;
A
#
# COMPACT_ATOMS: atom_id res chain seq x y z
N MET A 1 28.83 -46.35 -5.02
CA MET A 1 27.96 -46.75 -3.89
C MET A 1 27.07 -45.58 -3.52
N PHE A 2 25.80 -45.68 -3.94
CA PHE A 2 24.58 -45.03 -3.43
C PHE A 2 24.62 -43.51 -3.16
N ARG A 3 24.22 -42.64 -4.12
CA ARG A 3 22.79 -42.28 -4.39
C ARG A 3 21.99 -42.16 -3.08
N LEU A 4 21.88 -40.96 -2.51
CA LEU A 4 20.75 -40.40 -1.75
C LEU A 4 21.21 -39.05 -1.14
N ILE A 5 20.27 -38.18 -0.76
CA ILE A 5 20.49 -36.83 -0.18
C ILE A 5 20.56 -35.66 -1.19
N THR A 6 19.74 -35.68 -2.26
CA THR A 6 19.32 -34.44 -2.96
C THR A 6 17.80 -34.30 -3.11
N ARG A 7 17.02 -35.01 -2.28
CA ARG A 7 15.56 -34.85 -2.21
C ARG A 7 15.12 -34.32 -0.86
N ARG A 8 15.28 -33.00 -0.62
CA ARG A 8 14.59 -32.34 0.51
C ARG A 8 14.33 -30.85 0.30
N PHE A 9 14.00 -30.40 -0.91
CA PHE A 9 13.48 -29.04 -1.10
C PHE A 9 12.44 -28.98 -2.23
N CYS A 10 11.47 -29.90 -2.19
CA CYS A 10 10.26 -29.82 -3.02
C CYS A 10 9.05 -30.17 -2.15
N SER A 11 8.73 -29.30 -1.17
CA SER A 11 7.53 -29.39 -0.33
C SER A 11 7.41 -28.17 0.59
N HIS A 12 7.23 -26.97 0.02
CA HIS A 12 6.80 -25.81 0.82
C HIS A 12 5.77 -24.94 0.10
N ARG A 13 4.97 -25.55 -0.79
CA ARG A 13 3.74 -24.97 -1.34
C ARG A 13 2.52 -25.73 -0.78
N ALA A 14 2.48 -25.87 0.53
CA ALA A 14 1.34 -26.43 1.25
C ALA A 14 1.46 -25.96 2.70
N ARG A 15 0.86 -24.81 3.02
CA ARG A 15 0.45 -24.42 4.39
C ARG A 15 -0.19 -23.03 4.42
N TYR A 16 -1.27 -22.87 3.65
CA TYR A 16 -2.41 -22.02 4.03
C TYR A 16 -3.69 -22.75 3.62
N SER A 17 -3.79 -24.01 4.04
CA SER A 17 -5.07 -24.69 4.20
C SER A 17 -5.08 -25.10 5.66
N THR A 18 -5.54 -24.19 6.50
CA THR A 18 -5.96 -24.47 7.87
C THR A 18 -7.16 -25.41 7.81
N LYS A 19 -6.91 -26.71 7.59
CA LYS A 19 -7.77 -27.73 8.19
C LYS A 19 -7.48 -27.73 9.69
N GLN A 20 -8.07 -26.77 10.37
CA GLN A 20 -8.25 -26.82 11.81
C GLN A 20 -9.25 -27.95 12.05
N LYS A 21 -8.72 -29.11 12.44
CA LYS A 21 -9.52 -30.23 12.95
C LYS A 21 -10.09 -29.75 14.29
N TYR A 22 -11.30 -29.21 14.27
CA TYR A 22 -12.07 -29.03 15.50
C TYR A 22 -12.46 -30.42 16.00
N PRO A 23 -12.31 -30.73 17.30
CA PRO A 23 -12.92 -31.92 17.85
C PRO A 23 -14.44 -31.80 17.68
N GLU A 24 -15.07 -32.83 17.11
CA GLU A 24 -16.52 -32.97 17.08
C GLU A 24 -17.04 -33.10 18.51
N SER A 25 -17.34 -31.97 19.16
CA SER A 25 -18.16 -31.95 20.37
C SER A 25 -19.62 -31.92 19.93
N GLY A 26 -20.24 -33.10 19.93
CA GLY A 26 -21.68 -33.23 19.77
C GLY A 26 -22.38 -32.58 20.96
N VAL A 27 -23.05 -31.45 20.72
CA VAL A 27 -24.17 -30.95 21.54
C VAL A 27 -25.11 -30.21 20.59
N ASN A 28 -26.28 -30.80 20.34
CA ASN A 28 -27.38 -30.14 19.65
C ASN A 28 -27.97 -29.08 20.58
N GLY A 29 -27.55 -27.83 20.41
CA GLY A 29 -28.24 -26.65 20.92
C GLY A 29 -28.70 -25.79 19.74
N PRO A 30 -29.86 -25.11 19.82
CA PRO A 30 -30.24 -24.12 18.82
C PRO A 30 -29.21 -22.98 18.89
N ASP A 31 -28.33 -22.96 17.89
CA ASP A 31 -27.19 -22.06 17.82
C ASP A 31 -27.64 -20.71 17.25
N ASP A 32 -28.10 -19.84 18.15
CA ASP A 32 -28.46 -18.45 17.85
C ASP A 32 -27.20 -17.55 17.72
N SER A 33 -26.00 -18.11 17.53
CA SER A 33 -24.77 -17.33 17.38
C SER A 33 -24.61 -16.79 15.95
N LEU A 34 -25.02 -15.53 15.80
CA LEU A 34 -24.89 -14.71 14.60
C LEU A 34 -23.50 -14.87 13.93
N PRO A 35 -23.43 -15.17 12.62
CA PRO A 35 -22.18 -15.51 11.91
C PRO A 35 -21.39 -14.25 11.50
N TYR A 36 -21.32 -13.23 12.35
CA TYR A 36 -20.76 -11.91 11.99
C TYR A 36 -19.40 -11.60 12.64
N THR A 37 -18.91 -12.44 13.55
CA THR A 37 -17.67 -12.17 14.30
C THR A 37 -16.42 -12.80 13.69
N THR A 38 -16.56 -13.76 12.77
CA THR A 38 -15.43 -14.55 12.27
C THR A 38 -14.52 -13.77 11.31
N THR A 39 -15.04 -12.84 10.53
CA THR A 39 -14.23 -12.06 9.56
C THR A 39 -13.27 -11.08 10.26
N LEU A 40 -13.71 -10.46 11.34
CA LEU A 40 -12.91 -9.47 12.07
C LEU A 40 -11.79 -10.13 12.87
N GLU A 41 -12.08 -11.21 13.59
CA GLU A 41 -11.06 -11.96 14.33
C GLU A 41 -9.98 -12.53 13.42
N THR A 42 -10.36 -13.04 12.25
CA THR A 42 -9.40 -13.62 11.30
C THR A 42 -8.49 -12.54 10.71
N THR A 43 -9.04 -11.35 10.44
CA THR A 43 -8.27 -10.18 9.98
C THR A 43 -7.31 -9.68 11.06
N MET A 44 -7.76 -9.63 12.32
CA MET A 44 -6.92 -9.25 13.46
C MET A 44 -5.78 -10.25 13.69
N LYS A 45 -6.05 -11.56 13.62
CA LYS A 45 -5.00 -12.59 13.74
C LYS A 45 -3.95 -12.50 12.63
N GLY A 46 -4.36 -12.17 11.40
CA GLY A 46 -3.42 -11.91 10.29
C GLY A 46 -2.52 -10.71 10.56
N LEU A 47 -3.09 -9.62 11.07
CA LEU A 47 -2.37 -8.38 11.39
C LEU A 47 -1.26 -8.60 12.42
N PHE A 48 -1.52 -9.36 13.48
CA PHE A 48 -0.55 -9.61 14.55
C PHE A 48 0.58 -10.57 14.15
N ASN A 49 0.34 -11.47 13.19
CA ASN A 49 1.36 -12.42 12.75
C ASN A 49 2.44 -11.80 11.84
N HIS A 50 2.07 -10.77 11.05
CA HIS A 50 2.99 -10.09 10.12
C HIS A 50 2.84 -8.56 10.15
N PRO A 51 3.08 -7.89 11.29
CA PRO A 51 2.79 -6.46 11.46
C PRO A 51 3.57 -5.58 10.47
N PHE A 52 4.83 -5.91 10.21
CA PHE A 52 5.65 -5.18 9.25
C PHE A 52 5.11 -5.27 7.82
N SER A 53 4.64 -6.44 7.38
CA SER A 53 4.09 -6.60 6.02
C SER A 53 2.83 -5.79 5.82
N HIS A 54 1.99 -5.65 6.85
CA HIS A 54 0.80 -4.80 6.80
C HIS A 54 1.15 -3.31 6.80
N ILE A 55 2.11 -2.86 7.61
CA ILE A 55 2.58 -1.46 7.61
C ILE A 55 3.16 -1.10 6.23
N PHE A 56 4.03 -1.95 5.67
CA PHE A 56 4.58 -1.73 4.34
C PHE A 56 3.52 -1.79 3.24
N GLY A 57 2.58 -2.74 3.34
CA GLY A 57 1.46 -2.83 2.39
C GLY A 57 0.58 -1.59 2.41
N PHE A 58 0.25 -1.08 3.61
CA PHE A 58 -0.50 0.15 3.78
C PHE A 58 0.26 1.35 3.21
N TRP A 59 1.55 1.50 3.54
CA TRP A 59 2.38 2.60 3.02
C TRP A 59 2.50 2.57 1.50
N PHE A 60 2.74 1.39 0.91
CA PHE A 60 2.83 1.22 -0.53
C PHE A 60 1.51 1.56 -1.24
N LEU A 61 0.39 1.07 -0.69
CA LEU A 61 -0.94 1.37 -1.23
C LEU A 61 -1.30 2.85 -1.05
N HIS A 62 -0.93 3.45 0.08
CA HIS A 62 -1.10 4.87 0.35
C HIS A 62 -0.35 5.73 -0.67
N GLU A 63 0.91 5.41 -0.93
CA GLU A 63 1.75 6.20 -1.82
C GLU A 63 1.33 6.02 -3.29
N SER A 64 1.10 4.77 -3.72
CA SER A 64 0.68 4.48 -5.10
C SER A 64 -0.65 5.12 -5.46
N THR A 65 -1.63 5.09 -4.55
CA THR A 65 -2.92 5.78 -4.78
C THR A 65 -2.75 7.29 -4.86
N ALA A 66 -1.82 7.90 -4.11
CA ALA A 66 -1.54 9.33 -4.23
C ALA A 66 -1.00 9.69 -5.62
N LEU A 67 0.04 8.97 -6.07
CA LEU A 67 0.68 9.20 -7.36
C LEU A 67 -0.30 8.98 -8.52
N MET A 68 -1.11 7.92 -8.44
CA MET A 68 -2.12 7.62 -9.45
C MET A 68 -3.20 8.70 -9.52
N THR A 69 -3.74 9.15 -8.38
CA THR A 69 -4.77 10.19 -8.37
C THR A 69 -4.23 11.53 -8.88
N ILE A 70 -3.04 11.97 -8.44
CA ILE A 70 -2.44 13.22 -8.94
C ILE A 70 -2.21 13.13 -10.45
N GLY A 71 -1.64 12.01 -10.93
CA GLY A 71 -1.37 11.82 -12.35
C GLY A 71 -2.65 11.84 -13.20
N LEU A 72 -3.72 11.22 -12.73
CA LEU A 72 -5.01 11.23 -13.41
C LEU A 72 -5.66 12.62 -13.41
N LEU A 73 -5.62 13.34 -12.28
CA LEU A 73 -6.17 14.70 -12.19
C LEU A 73 -5.43 15.67 -13.11
N MET A 74 -4.10 15.55 -13.21
CA MET A 74 -3.29 16.39 -14.09
C MET A 74 -3.57 16.17 -15.58
N GLN A 75 -4.14 15.02 -15.97
CA GLN A 75 -4.56 14.74 -17.34
C GLN A 75 -5.96 15.28 -17.66
N GLN A 76 -6.76 15.60 -16.66
CA GLN A 76 -8.06 16.22 -16.89
C GLN A 76 -7.83 17.69 -17.24
N ASP A 77 -8.32 18.11 -18.41
CA ASP A 77 -8.38 19.52 -18.75
C ASP A 77 -9.45 20.18 -17.89
N GLU A 78 -9.04 20.71 -16.74
CA GLU A 78 -9.93 21.50 -15.88
C GLU A 78 -10.36 22.78 -16.60
N ASP A 79 -11.67 22.98 -16.69
CA ASP A 79 -12.28 24.23 -17.13
C ASP A 79 -11.69 25.41 -16.35
N ARG A 80 -11.47 26.54 -17.06
CA ARG A 80 -10.80 27.73 -16.50
C ARG A 80 -11.41 28.26 -15.19
N ASN A 81 -12.66 27.93 -14.88
CA ASN A 81 -13.34 28.32 -13.65
C ASN A 81 -12.80 27.67 -12.37
N GLN A 82 -12.12 26.51 -12.43
CA GLN A 82 -11.57 25.87 -11.23
C GLN A 82 -10.22 26.44 -10.78
N ARG A 83 -9.62 27.34 -11.58
CA ARG A 83 -8.33 27.99 -11.30
C ARG A 83 -8.37 28.97 -10.11
N GLU A 84 -9.57 29.36 -9.69
CA GLU A 84 -9.77 30.35 -8.62
C GLU A 84 -9.93 29.74 -7.22
N LEU A 85 -9.87 28.40 -7.11
CA LEU A 85 -10.07 27.69 -5.83
C LEU A 85 -8.94 27.92 -4.82
N LEU A 86 -7.78 28.41 -5.25
CA LEU A 86 -6.62 28.63 -4.38
C LEU A 86 -6.36 30.13 -4.19
N PRO A 87 -6.22 30.61 -2.94
CA PRO A 87 -5.87 31.99 -2.68
C PRO A 87 -4.46 32.28 -3.23
N ARG A 88 -4.29 33.41 -3.93
CA ARG A 88 -3.00 33.82 -4.55
C ARG A 88 -1.81 33.68 -3.62
N ARG A 89 -1.98 34.02 -2.34
CA ARG A 89 -0.94 33.88 -1.30
C ARG A 89 -0.40 32.45 -1.16
N ALA A 90 -1.26 31.44 -1.24
CA ALA A 90 -0.85 30.04 -1.15
C ALA A 90 -0.08 29.58 -2.40
N LEU A 91 -0.43 30.13 -3.57
CA LEU A 91 0.28 29.87 -4.82
C LEU A 91 1.66 30.54 -4.82
N GLU A 92 1.75 31.81 -4.41
CA GLU A 92 3.01 32.55 -4.29
C GLU A 92 3.99 31.85 -3.34
N GLU A 93 3.52 31.44 -2.17
CA GLU A 93 4.35 30.76 -1.17
C GLU A 93 4.78 29.36 -1.65
N GLY A 94 3.87 28.62 -2.31
CA GLY A 94 4.17 27.35 -2.94
C GLY A 94 5.22 27.46 -4.06
N THR A 95 5.06 28.45 -4.95
CA THR A 95 6.01 28.67 -6.06
C THR A 95 7.37 29.07 -5.53
N ARG A 96 7.42 29.94 -4.51
CA ARG A 96 8.68 30.32 -3.85
C ARG A 96 9.41 29.10 -3.28
N TYR A 97 8.69 28.21 -2.60
CA TYR A 97 9.27 26.98 -2.04
C TYR A 97 9.81 26.05 -3.12
N ILE A 98 9.02 25.79 -4.18
CA ILE A 98 9.44 24.92 -5.29
C ILE A 98 10.61 25.53 -6.06
N ASN A 99 10.62 26.83 -6.29
CA ASN A 99 11.74 27.50 -6.97
C ASN A 99 13.03 27.41 -6.16
N ASN A 100 12.94 27.48 -4.83
CA ASN A 100 14.10 27.23 -3.97
C ASN A 100 14.62 25.79 -4.17
N MET A 101 13.73 24.79 -4.18
CA MET A 101 14.10 23.39 -4.45
C MET A 101 14.71 23.19 -5.85
N ARG A 102 14.10 23.78 -6.88
CA ARG A 102 14.57 23.70 -8.27
C ARG A 102 15.95 24.32 -8.43
N GLY A 103 16.24 25.41 -7.71
CA GLY A 103 17.56 26.03 -7.64
C GLY A 103 18.65 25.07 -7.17
N TYR A 104 18.37 24.25 -6.15
CA TYR A 104 19.34 23.25 -5.67
C TYR A 104 19.64 22.14 -6.68
N VAL A 105 18.68 21.81 -7.55
CA VAL A 105 18.80 20.75 -8.56
C VAL A 105 19.30 21.30 -9.91
N GLY A 106 19.53 22.61 -10.02
CA GLY A 106 19.96 23.27 -11.26
C GLY A 106 18.85 23.37 -12.32
N MET A 107 17.58 23.30 -11.91
CA MET A 107 16.43 23.49 -12.79
C MET A 107 16.04 24.97 -12.88
N GLN A 108 15.52 25.39 -14.04
CA GLN A 108 15.02 26.76 -14.23
C GLN A 108 13.85 27.05 -13.28
N PRO A 109 13.72 28.28 -12.74
CA PRO A 109 12.58 28.64 -11.90
C PRO A 109 11.28 28.62 -12.69
N LEU A 110 10.17 28.30 -12.01
CA LEU A 110 8.81 28.42 -12.52
C LEU A 110 8.33 29.85 -12.33
N GLU A 111 7.53 30.34 -13.29
CA GLU A 111 6.76 31.57 -13.11
C GLU A 111 5.72 31.40 -11.99
N GLU A 112 5.52 32.48 -11.22
CA GLU A 112 4.61 32.51 -10.06
C GLU A 112 3.15 32.19 -10.43
N GLU A 113 2.74 32.51 -11.66
CA GLU A 113 1.42 32.19 -12.20
C GLU A 113 1.45 31.04 -13.23
N SER A 114 2.48 30.18 -13.19
CA SER A 114 2.57 29.07 -14.14
C SER A 114 1.36 28.13 -14.05
N GLU A 115 0.77 27.82 -15.20
CA GLU A 115 -0.41 26.95 -15.30
C GLU A 115 -0.15 25.57 -14.69
N LEU A 116 1.07 25.06 -14.82
CA LEU A 116 1.48 23.78 -14.24
C LEU A 116 1.40 23.80 -12.70
N MET A 117 1.81 24.89 -12.06
CA MET A 117 1.76 25.01 -10.61
C MET A 117 0.32 25.11 -10.11
N GLN A 118 -0.53 25.85 -10.82
CA GLN A 118 -1.96 25.90 -10.52
C GLN A 118 -2.61 24.52 -10.65
N ARG A 119 -2.39 23.80 -11.77
CA ARG A 119 -2.94 22.45 -11.96
C ARG A 119 -2.45 21.47 -10.89
N LEU A 120 -1.17 21.51 -10.54
CA LEU A 120 -0.57 20.63 -9.54
C LEU A 120 -1.13 20.90 -8.14
N SER A 121 -1.26 22.17 -7.77
CA SER A 121 -1.79 22.57 -6.47
C SER A 121 -3.29 22.29 -6.33
N THR A 122 -4.09 22.53 -7.37
CA THR A 122 -5.52 22.17 -7.40
C THR A 122 -5.70 20.66 -7.32
N SER A 123 -4.96 19.89 -8.14
CA SER A 123 -4.99 18.43 -8.10
C SER A 123 -4.61 17.88 -6.72
N TYR A 124 -3.59 18.49 -6.09
CA TYR A 124 -3.18 18.12 -4.73
C TYR A 124 -4.26 18.46 -3.69
N ALA A 125 -4.90 19.62 -3.80
CA ALA A 125 -5.99 20.04 -2.91
C ALA A 125 -7.19 19.08 -3.01
N ILE A 126 -7.59 18.72 -4.24
CA ILE A 126 -8.63 17.72 -4.50
C ILE A 126 -8.20 16.38 -3.90
N MET A 127 -7.00 15.89 -4.22
CA MET A 127 -6.51 14.62 -3.65
C MET A 127 -6.57 14.63 -2.11
N LYS A 128 -6.24 15.76 -1.49
CA LYS A 128 -6.26 15.94 -0.03
C LYS A 128 -7.68 15.95 0.53
N SER A 129 -8.68 16.47 -0.19
CA SER A 129 -10.08 16.37 0.23
C SER A 129 -10.57 14.91 0.22
N PHE A 130 -10.02 14.06 -0.65
CA PHE A 130 -10.26 12.61 -0.69
C PHE A 130 -9.44 11.81 0.35
N ALA A 131 -8.62 12.45 1.19
CA ALA A 131 -7.80 11.75 2.20
C ALA A 131 -8.58 10.78 3.12
N PRO A 132 -9.75 11.13 3.71
CA PRO A 132 -10.47 10.20 4.58
C PRO A 132 -10.98 8.98 3.83
N PHE A 133 -11.47 9.17 2.60
CA PHE A 133 -11.92 8.07 1.74
C PHE A 133 -10.75 7.14 1.38
N ARG A 134 -9.62 7.71 0.98
CA ARG A 134 -8.39 6.94 0.70
C ARG A 134 -7.92 6.15 1.90
N PHE A 135 -7.94 6.76 3.09
CA PHE A 135 -7.56 6.08 4.31
C PHE A 135 -8.46 4.85 4.57
N ALA A 136 -9.78 5.02 4.47
CA ALA A 136 -10.74 3.93 4.66
C ALA A 136 -10.52 2.78 3.66
N VAL A 137 -10.38 3.10 2.36
CA VAL A 137 -10.12 2.11 1.30
C VAL A 137 -8.80 1.41 1.53
N ASN A 138 -7.74 2.15 1.88
CA ASN A 138 -6.41 1.58 2.09
C ASN A 138 -6.39 0.64 3.30
N VAL A 139 -7.03 1.01 4.41
CA VAL A 139 -7.16 0.14 5.59
C VAL A 139 -7.91 -1.15 5.23
N ALA A 140 -9.03 -1.04 4.50
CA ALA A 140 -9.81 -2.21 4.08
C ALA A 140 -9.05 -3.13 3.09
N MET A 141 -8.24 -2.56 2.20
CA MET A 141 -7.46 -3.30 1.21
C MET A 141 -6.11 -3.81 1.71
N THR A 142 -5.57 -3.26 2.80
CA THR A 142 -4.28 -3.65 3.37
C THR A 142 -4.13 -5.17 3.58
N PRO A 143 -5.10 -5.91 4.16
CA PRO A 143 -4.95 -7.37 4.30
C PRO A 143 -4.85 -8.10 2.96
N LEU A 144 -5.54 -7.64 1.92
CA LEU A 144 -5.46 -8.24 0.59
C LEU A 144 -4.08 -7.98 -0.02
N VAL A 145 -3.60 -6.75 0.02
CA VAL A 145 -2.31 -6.34 -0.57
C VAL A 145 -1.13 -6.95 0.18
N ALA A 146 -1.18 -7.03 1.50
CA ALA A 146 -0.13 -7.66 2.30
C ALA A 146 0.06 -9.13 1.89
N ASN A 147 -1.04 -9.88 1.74
CA ASN A 147 -1.00 -11.29 1.40
C ASN A 147 -0.66 -11.55 -0.08
N VAL A 148 -1.17 -10.73 -1.00
CA VAL A 148 -0.99 -10.94 -2.45
C VAL A 148 0.33 -10.37 -2.97
N ALA A 149 0.76 -9.20 -2.49
CA ALA A 149 1.93 -8.51 -3.03
C ALA A 149 3.15 -8.62 -2.11
N ILE A 150 3.02 -8.33 -0.82
CA ILE A 150 4.16 -8.19 0.08
C ILE A 150 4.76 -9.54 0.49
N VAL A 151 3.93 -10.49 0.93
CA VAL A 151 4.38 -11.84 1.32
C VAL A 151 5.24 -12.53 0.26
N PRO A 152 4.84 -12.61 -1.03
CA PRO A 152 5.67 -13.27 -2.03
C PRO A 152 6.99 -12.54 -2.30
N ILE A 153 7.00 -11.20 -2.28
CA ILE A 153 8.22 -10.40 -2.45
C ILE A 153 9.19 -10.69 -1.31
N VAL A 154 8.72 -10.62 -0.07
CA VAL A 154 9.54 -10.90 1.12
C VAL A 154 10.07 -12.33 1.09
N ASP A 155 9.24 -13.31 0.69
CA ASP A 155 9.66 -14.70 0.57
C ASP A 155 10.71 -14.93 -0.52
N ILE A 156 10.66 -14.20 -1.63
CA ILE A 156 11.66 -14.23 -2.70
C ILE A 156 12.96 -13.63 -2.18
N ILE A 157 12.91 -12.45 -1.58
CA ILE A 157 14.09 -11.76 -1.02
C ILE A 157 14.73 -12.65 0.04
N ARG A 158 13.95 -13.20 0.97
CA ARG A 158 14.43 -14.11 2.02
C ARG A 158 15.12 -15.33 1.42
N ARG A 159 14.53 -15.95 0.37
CA ARG A 159 15.15 -17.09 -0.31
C ARG A 159 16.46 -16.75 -1.00
N VAL A 160 16.54 -15.60 -1.67
CA VAL A 160 17.76 -15.18 -2.38
C VAL A 160 18.87 -14.80 -1.40
N PHE A 161 18.53 -14.02 -0.36
CA PHE A 161 19.51 -13.47 0.58
C PHE A 161 20.04 -14.53 1.56
N ILE A 162 19.18 -15.38 2.13
CA ILE A 162 19.61 -16.47 3.03
C ILE A 162 20.47 -17.48 2.28
N ARG A 163 20.11 -17.84 1.04
CA ARG A 163 20.95 -18.72 0.21
C ARG A 163 22.33 -18.12 -0.06
N ARG A 164 22.42 -16.79 -0.23
CA ARG A 164 23.68 -16.11 -0.53
C ARG A 164 24.59 -16.02 0.69
N ILE A 165 24.03 -15.83 1.89
CA ILE A 165 24.78 -15.83 3.16
C ILE A 165 25.31 -17.22 3.51
N TRP A 166 24.49 -18.27 3.33
CA TRP A 166 24.91 -19.65 3.62
C TRP A 166 25.91 -20.24 2.61
N ARG A 167 26.04 -19.65 1.42
CA ARG A 167 27.03 -20.07 0.42
C ARG A 167 28.41 -19.42 0.62
N ARG A 168 28.55 -18.49 1.57
CA ARG A 168 29.81 -17.78 1.89
C ARG A 168 30.45 -18.21 3.23
N ARG A 169 29.83 -19.13 3.96
CA ARG A 169 30.46 -19.87 5.06
C ARG A 169 30.75 -21.29 4.58
#